data_AF-B9TMG4-F1
#
_entry.id   AF-B9TMG4-F1
#
_cell.length_a   1.000
_cell.length_b   1.000
_cell.length_c   1.000
_cell.angle_alpha   90.00
_cell.angle_beta   90.00
_cell.angle_gamma   90.00
#
_symmetry.space_group_name_H-M   'P 1'
#
loop_
_entity.id
_entity.type
_entity.pdbx_description
1 polymer ?
#
loop_
_entity_poly.entity_id
_entity_poly.type
_entity_poly.pdbx_seq_one_letter_code
_entity_poly.pdbx_strand_id
1 'polypeptide(L)'
;MGIWFLSIFLTDFFGYTDALLRFDRTRRKVWMSVGTRTPIELDWDRLTPVSQGITPANTNVNTFRAVLLVDLDEQGEVRFDGHFPRIASLGQTSLNEQYALGQYEYVRQFMEAGPASLPRCETYLEHRTGLRDLLSFFDLLDIPRRFDWHDPQMKGFGLLLLVTLACTAMAPMIMLFSIASWIAYRCNRVPTWPAQIEACAAEGGVMRPPAGAHSQRQPIVWKEVPFILLWTGSALAFYTWVASWFLK
;
A
#
# COMPACT_ATOMS: atom_id res chain seq x y z
N MET A 1 7.32 28.09 -17.43
CA MET A 1 6.22 27.66 -16.55
C MET A 1 5.90 26.17 -16.65
N GLY A 2 5.78 25.57 -17.84
CA GLY A 2 5.41 24.14 -17.99
C GLY A 2 6.38 23.13 -17.34
N ILE A 3 7.69 23.34 -17.40
CA ILE A 3 8.68 22.42 -16.81
C ILE A 3 8.67 22.48 -15.27
N TRP A 4 8.47 23.67 -14.70
CA TRP A 4 8.34 23.85 -13.25
C TRP A 4 7.03 23.25 -12.72
N PHE A 5 5.92 23.45 -13.43
CA PHE A 5 4.64 22.82 -13.10
C PHE A 5 4.71 21.29 -13.24
N LEU A 6 5.39 20.77 -14.26
CA LEU A 6 5.64 19.34 -14.44
C LEU A 6 6.53 18.80 -13.32
N SER A 7 7.55 19.55 -12.88
CA SER A 7 8.42 19.14 -11.77
C SER A 7 7.66 19.08 -10.45
N ILE A 8 6.78 20.05 -10.16
CA ILE A 8 5.88 20.04 -9.00
C ILE A 8 4.87 18.89 -9.12
N PHE A 9 4.29 18.68 -10.30
CA PHE A 9 3.40 17.54 -10.57
C PHE A 9 4.10 16.20 -10.32
N LEU A 10 5.34 16.04 -10.76
CA LEU A 10 6.12 14.81 -10.60
C LEU A 10 6.69 14.64 -9.18
N THR A 11 6.80 15.70 -8.39
CA THR A 11 7.25 15.63 -6.97
C THR A 11 6.11 15.41 -5.99
N ASP A 12 4.92 15.98 -6.25
CA ASP A 12 3.83 16.00 -5.27
C ASP A 12 2.75 14.94 -5.53
N PHE A 13 2.51 14.52 -6.79
CA PHE A 13 1.52 13.45 -7.06
C PHE A 13 2.07 12.06 -6.79
N PHE A 14 3.37 11.85 -6.99
CA PHE A 14 3.99 10.54 -6.90
C PHE A 14 4.77 10.39 -5.61
N GLY A 15 4.11 9.80 -4.62
CA GLY A 15 4.71 9.46 -3.33
C GLY A 15 5.74 8.34 -3.44
N TYR A 16 6.30 7.96 -2.29
CA TYR A 16 7.12 6.77 -2.17
C TYR A 16 6.22 5.55 -2.01
N THR A 17 6.48 4.52 -2.80
CA THR A 17 5.78 3.25 -2.63
C THR A 17 6.50 2.38 -1.61
N ASP A 18 7.82 2.20 -1.73
CA ASP A 18 8.54 1.24 -0.88
C ASP A 18 8.69 1.72 0.57
N ALA A 19 9.04 0.77 1.45
CA ALA A 19 9.22 1.00 2.87
C ALA A 19 10.22 2.14 3.12
N LEU A 20 9.69 3.23 3.68
CA LEU A 20 10.44 4.43 4.09
C LEU A 20 11.29 4.21 5.34
N LEU A 21 11.20 3.02 5.95
CA LEU A 21 11.93 2.66 7.15
C LEU A 21 12.80 1.43 6.87
N ARG A 22 14.00 1.43 7.47
CA ARG A 22 14.89 0.26 7.55
C ARG A 22 15.21 0.00 9.01
N PHE A 23 15.12 -1.25 9.41
CA PHE A 23 15.39 -1.69 10.77
C PHE A 23 16.77 -2.34 10.83
N ASP A 24 17.59 -1.87 11.74
CA ASP A 24 18.87 -2.46 12.09
C ASP A 24 18.74 -3.04 13.50
N ARG A 25 18.57 -4.36 13.56
CA ARG A 25 18.41 -5.09 14.82
C ARG A 25 19.71 -5.13 15.63
N THR A 26 20.86 -5.31 14.99
CA THR A 26 22.12 -5.53 15.71
C THR A 26 22.52 -4.28 16.49
N ARG A 27 22.27 -3.11 15.92
CA ARG A 27 22.56 -1.82 16.56
C ARG A 27 21.35 -1.21 17.28
N ARG A 28 20.17 -1.85 17.17
CA ARG A 28 18.87 -1.32 17.63
C ARG A 28 18.60 0.09 17.10
N LYS A 29 18.75 0.25 15.79
CA LYS A 29 18.54 1.53 15.09
C LYS A 29 17.45 1.43 14.05
N VAL A 30 16.75 2.54 13.80
CA VAL A 30 15.78 2.70 12.73
C VAL A 30 16.22 3.83 11.83
N TRP A 31 16.28 3.56 10.54
CA TRP A 31 16.61 4.56 9.53
C TRP A 31 15.35 5.00 8.82
N MET A 32 15.14 6.31 8.72
CA MET A 32 14.01 6.91 8.03
C MET A 32 14.45 7.62 6.76
N SER A 33 13.83 7.25 5.63
CA SER A 33 14.05 7.92 4.36
C SER A 33 13.28 9.23 4.31
N VAL A 34 14.01 10.32 4.09
CA VAL A 34 13.45 11.68 3.87
C VAL A 34 13.58 12.03 2.38
N GLY A 35 13.18 11.07 1.55
CA GLY A 35 13.23 11.20 0.09
C GLY A 35 14.64 11.29 -0.48
N THR A 36 14.99 12.44 -1.05
CA THR A 36 16.29 12.63 -1.74
C THR A 36 17.44 13.03 -0.81
N ARG A 37 17.19 13.18 0.50
CA ARG A 37 18.19 13.60 1.49
C ARG A 37 18.82 12.39 2.20
N THR A 38 19.85 12.69 3.00
CA THR A 38 20.44 11.72 3.93
C THR A 38 19.37 11.14 4.84
N PRO A 39 19.27 9.80 4.97
CA PRO A 39 18.34 9.18 5.90
C PRO A 39 18.59 9.64 7.33
N ILE A 40 17.51 9.83 8.09
CA ILE A 40 17.61 10.20 9.51
C ILE A 40 17.79 8.92 10.33
N GLU A 41 18.81 8.92 11.18
CA GLU A 41 19.10 7.85 12.12
C GLU A 41 18.30 8.02 13.41
N LEU A 42 17.62 6.96 13.85
CA LEU A 42 16.77 6.95 15.04
C LEU A 42 17.19 5.81 15.97
N ASP A 43 17.30 6.11 17.26
CA ASP A 43 17.64 5.11 18.28
C ASP A 43 16.35 4.42 18.76
N TRP A 44 16.27 3.09 18.59
CA TRP A 44 15.06 2.30 18.92
C TRP A 44 14.66 2.43 20.39
N ASP A 45 15.64 2.48 21.29
CA ASP A 45 15.40 2.54 22.74
C ASP A 45 14.81 3.87 23.22
N ARG A 46 14.87 4.91 22.38
CA ARG A 46 14.33 6.24 22.67
C ARG A 46 12.99 6.51 21.97
N LEU A 47 12.48 5.57 21.19
CA LEU A 47 11.21 5.73 20.48
C LEU A 47 10.04 5.44 21.39
N THR A 48 9.04 6.32 21.37
CA THR A 48 7.79 6.10 22.09
C THR A 48 6.71 5.69 21.08
N PRO A 49 6.10 4.49 21.20
CA PRO A 49 5.01 4.10 20.33
C PRO A 49 3.74 4.87 20.68
N VAL A 50 3.09 5.47 19.68
CA VAL A 50 1.81 6.18 19.82
C VAL A 50 0.85 5.76 18.70
N SER A 51 -0.41 5.52 19.07
CA SER A 51 -1.50 5.42 18.11
C SER A 51 -2.00 6.83 17.78
N GLN A 52 -1.89 7.25 16.52
CA GLN A 52 -2.44 8.53 16.08
C GLN A 52 -3.77 8.30 15.37
N GLY A 53 -4.83 8.93 15.88
CA GLY A 53 -6.08 9.10 15.16
C GLY A 53 -5.90 10.10 14.02
N ILE A 54 -6.07 9.63 12.79
CA ILE A 54 -6.14 10.44 11.59
C ILE A 54 -7.62 10.47 11.17
N THR A 55 -8.23 11.65 11.26
CA THR A 55 -9.55 11.90 10.69
C THR A 55 -9.33 12.44 9.27
N PRO A 56 -9.65 11.68 8.20
CA PRO A 56 -9.50 12.19 6.85
C PRO A 56 -10.42 13.40 6.65
N ALA A 57 -9.95 14.45 5.96
CA ALA A 57 -10.67 15.72 5.82
C ALA A 57 -12.08 15.61 5.20
N ASN A 58 -12.41 14.46 4.60
CA ASN A 58 -13.65 14.16 3.91
C ASN A 58 -14.53 13.11 4.63
N THR A 59 -14.13 12.61 5.81
CA THR A 59 -14.89 11.59 6.54
C THR A 59 -14.79 11.76 8.06
N ASN A 60 -15.91 11.65 8.75
CA ASN A 60 -15.99 11.64 10.23
C ASN A 60 -15.55 10.31 10.87
N VAL A 61 -14.88 9.45 10.10
CA VAL A 61 -14.41 8.14 10.58
C VAL A 61 -12.97 8.29 11.03
N ASN A 62 -12.72 8.11 12.33
CA ASN A 62 -11.37 8.07 12.85
C ASN A 62 -10.68 6.81 12.35
N THR A 63 -9.64 6.99 11.54
CA THR A 63 -8.69 5.93 11.21
C THR A 63 -7.50 6.05 12.16
N PHE A 64 -6.92 4.95 12.59
CA PHE A 64 -5.76 4.90 13.46
C PHE A 64 -4.54 4.46 12.67
N ARG A 65 -3.40 5.09 12.92
CA ARG A 65 -2.11 4.67 12.38
C ARG A 65 -1.14 4.41 13.52
N ALA A 66 -0.33 3.35 13.40
CA ALA A 66 0.81 3.19 14.29
C ALA A 66 1.87 4.23 13.92
N VAL A 67 2.20 5.07 14.88
CA VAL A 67 3.23 6.09 14.73
C VAL A 67 4.27 5.85 15.82
N LEU A 68 5.50 5.61 15.42
CA LEU A 68 6.61 5.77 16.35
C LEU A 68 6.88 7.27 16.45
N LEU A 69 6.59 7.87 17.62
CA LEU A 69 7.11 9.18 17.92
C LEU A 69 8.59 9.03 18.24
N VAL A 70 9.39 9.77 17.50
CA VAL A 70 10.83 9.61 17.54
C VAL A 70 11.41 10.73 18.37
N ASP A 71 12.02 10.34 19.48
CA ASP A 71 12.89 11.19 20.30
C ASP A 71 12.15 12.43 20.83
N LEU A 72 11.38 12.23 21.89
CA LEU A 72 10.83 13.33 22.68
C LEU A 72 11.99 14.05 23.38
N ASP A 73 12.01 15.38 23.33
CA ASP A 73 12.97 16.17 24.10
C ASP A 73 12.66 16.08 25.60
N GLU A 74 13.54 16.61 26.46
CA GLU A 74 13.36 16.55 27.92
C GLU A 74 12.03 17.18 28.41
N GLN A 75 11.40 18.03 27.59
CA GLN A 75 10.07 18.62 27.85
C GLN A 75 8.89 17.82 27.28
N GLY A 76 9.11 16.68 26.63
CA GLY A 76 8.05 15.86 26.03
C GLY A 76 7.59 16.33 24.65
N GLU A 77 8.33 17.22 24.00
CA GLU A 77 8.05 17.73 22.65
C GLU A 77 8.81 16.94 21.57
N VAL A 78 8.26 16.86 20.35
CA VAL A 78 8.90 16.13 19.24
C VAL A 78 10.16 16.86 18.78
N ARG A 79 11.30 16.16 18.73
CA ARG A 79 12.53 16.72 18.16
C ARG A 79 12.44 16.85 16.64
N PHE A 80 12.93 17.98 16.14
CA PHE A 80 13.00 18.27 14.72
C PHE A 80 14.45 18.18 14.22
N ASP A 81 14.65 17.53 13.07
CA ASP A 81 15.91 17.62 12.32
C ASP A 81 15.71 18.66 11.20
N GLY A 82 16.00 19.92 11.53
CA GLY A 82 15.65 21.07 10.69
C GLY A 82 14.14 21.32 10.63
N HIS A 83 13.53 21.17 9.46
CA HIS A 83 12.08 21.35 9.26
C HIS A 83 11.27 20.05 9.34
N PHE A 84 11.94 18.90 9.48
CA PHE A 84 11.27 17.59 9.47
C PHE A 84 11.11 17.07 10.89
N PRO A 85 9.89 16.74 11.32
CA PRO A 85 9.69 16.10 12.61
C PRO A 85 10.34 14.72 12.56
N ARG A 86 11.07 14.34 13.61
CA ARG A 86 11.47 12.96 13.80
C ARG A 86 10.20 12.22 14.21
N ILE A 87 9.47 11.72 13.22
CA ILE A 87 8.27 10.89 13.41
C ILE A 87 8.30 9.82 12.34
N ALA A 88 8.37 8.56 12.76
CA ALA A 88 8.43 7.41 11.87
C ALA A 88 7.08 6.69 11.92
N SER A 89 6.32 6.72 10.84
CA SER A 89 5.05 6.00 10.81
C SER A 89 5.23 4.56 10.35
N LEU A 90 4.65 3.62 11.10
CA LEU A 90 4.70 2.19 10.84
C LEU A 90 3.36 1.68 10.33
N GLY A 91 3.45 0.80 9.32
CA GLY A 91 2.32 0.03 8.84
C GLY A 91 1.20 0.84 8.18
N GLN A 92 0.05 0.20 8.04
CA GLN A 92 -1.12 0.72 7.35
C GLN A 92 -2.13 1.31 8.34
N THR A 93 -2.85 2.34 7.90
CA THR A 93 -4.00 2.88 8.63
C THR A 93 -5.08 1.83 8.78
N SER A 94 -5.58 1.67 10.01
CA SER A 94 -6.65 0.74 10.36
C SER A 94 -7.82 1.50 10.98
N LEU A 95 -9.04 0.98 10.83
CA LEU A 95 -10.21 1.52 11.53
C LEU A 95 -10.23 1.15 13.03
N ASN A 96 -9.37 0.23 13.45
CA ASN A 96 -9.23 -0.20 14.83
C ASN A 96 -7.82 0.10 15.34
N GLU A 97 -7.74 0.81 16.46
CA GLU A 97 -6.52 1.15 17.16
C GLU A 97 -5.69 -0.09 17.54
N GLN A 98 -6.34 -1.17 17.97
CA GLN A 98 -5.65 -2.41 18.34
C GLN A 98 -4.92 -3.05 17.17
N TYR A 99 -5.48 -2.98 15.95
CA TYR A 99 -4.79 -3.47 14.76
C TYR A 99 -3.61 -2.58 14.39
N ALA A 100 -3.70 -1.27 14.61
CA ALA A 100 -2.56 -0.37 14.44
C ALA A 100 -1.44 -0.72 15.45
N LEU A 101 -1.77 -0.89 16.73
CA LEU A 101 -0.81 -1.30 17.76
C LEU A 101 -0.21 -2.69 17.49
N GLY A 102 -0.99 -3.63 16.94
CA GLY A 102 -0.50 -4.94 16.53
C GLY A 102 0.60 -4.89 15.46
N GLN A 103 0.57 -3.90 14.57
CA GLN A 103 1.65 -3.68 13.59
C GLN A 103 2.94 -3.22 14.27
N TYR A 104 2.85 -2.39 15.31
CA TYR A 104 4.01 -2.02 16.14
C TYR A 104 4.57 -3.23 16.89
N GLU A 105 3.71 -4.03 17.53
CA GLU A 105 4.14 -5.23 18.27
C GLU A 105 4.90 -6.23 17.39
N TYR A 106 4.49 -6.38 16.13
CA TYR A 106 5.23 -7.19 15.15
C TYR A 106 6.66 -6.66 14.95
N VAL A 107 6.82 -5.34 14.78
CA VAL A 107 8.14 -4.71 14.63
C VAL A 107 8.95 -4.80 15.93
N ARG A 108 8.32 -4.63 17.09
CA ARG A 108 8.98 -4.77 18.40
C ARG A 108 9.53 -6.17 18.60
N GLN A 109 8.74 -7.20 18.33
CA GLN A 109 9.18 -8.60 18.41
C GLN A 109 10.36 -8.87 17.48
N PHE A 110 10.35 -8.33 16.26
CA PHE A 110 11.50 -8.43 15.36
C PHE A 110 12.75 -7.75 15.92
N MET A 111 12.61 -6.54 16.46
CA MET A 111 13.73 -5.76 16.99
C MET A 111 14.35 -6.37 18.26
N GLU A 112 13.52 -6.94 19.13
CA GLU A 112 13.96 -7.47 20.43
C GLU A 112 14.33 -8.95 20.39
N ALA A 113 13.46 -9.79 19.82
CA ALA A 113 13.60 -11.25 19.85
C ALA A 113 14.05 -11.83 18.49
N GLY A 114 14.06 -11.02 17.43
CA GLY A 114 14.58 -11.39 16.11
C GLY A 114 13.53 -12.00 15.17
N PRO A 115 13.96 -12.42 13.96
CA PRO A 115 13.04 -12.91 12.94
C PRO A 115 12.36 -14.25 13.31
N ALA A 116 12.98 -15.06 14.18
CA ALA A 116 12.46 -16.37 14.55
C ALA A 116 11.26 -16.31 15.51
N SER A 117 11.10 -15.21 16.25
CA SER A 117 9.96 -15.00 17.16
C SER A 117 8.72 -14.44 16.47
N LEU A 118 8.83 -14.05 15.20
CA LEU A 118 7.72 -13.47 14.47
C LEU A 118 6.64 -14.52 14.18
N PRO A 119 5.36 -14.14 14.24
CA PRO A 119 4.27 -15.04 13.90
C PRO A 119 4.43 -15.51 12.45
N ARG A 120 4.13 -16.79 12.21
CA ARG A 120 4.22 -17.36 10.87
C ARG A 120 3.23 -16.66 9.95
N CYS A 121 3.74 -16.04 8.91
CA CYS A 121 2.93 -15.38 7.88
C CYS A 121 2.69 -16.37 6.74
N GLU A 122 1.44 -16.74 6.49
CA GLU A 122 1.08 -17.61 5.35
C GLU A 122 1.01 -16.81 4.05
N THR A 123 0.57 -15.56 4.12
CA THR A 123 0.42 -14.70 2.95
C THR A 123 0.92 -13.28 3.21
N TYR A 124 1.66 -12.71 2.26
CA TYR A 124 2.13 -11.32 2.35
C TYR A 124 1.57 -10.47 1.21
N LEU A 125 1.34 -9.18 1.49
CA LEU A 125 1.00 -8.20 0.46
C LEU A 125 2.26 -7.86 -0.33
N GLU A 126 2.25 -8.17 -1.62
CA GLU A 126 3.37 -7.82 -2.50
C GLU A 126 3.25 -6.38 -2.95
N HIS A 127 4.38 -5.69 -2.92
CA HIS A 127 4.46 -4.26 -3.11
C HIS A 127 4.13 -3.79 -4.55
N ARG A 128 4.18 -4.70 -5.52
CA ARG A 128 4.03 -4.36 -6.94
C ARG A 128 2.68 -4.80 -7.49
N THR A 129 1.96 -3.85 -8.06
CA THR A 129 0.68 -4.08 -8.73
C THR A 129 0.86 -4.90 -10.02
N GLY A 130 0.06 -5.95 -10.12
CA GLY A 130 -0.07 -6.82 -11.29
C GLY A 130 -1.09 -6.30 -12.31
N LEU A 131 -1.20 -7.01 -13.43
CA LEU A 131 -2.25 -6.76 -14.44
C LEU A 131 -3.65 -7.05 -13.88
N ARG A 132 -3.78 -8.06 -13.00
CA ARG A 132 -5.05 -8.36 -12.33
C ARG A 132 -5.54 -7.16 -11.54
N ASP A 133 -4.67 -6.50 -10.77
CA ASP A 133 -5.05 -5.36 -9.92
C ASP A 133 -5.58 -4.17 -10.73
N LEU A 134 -5.04 -3.94 -11.94
CA LEU A 134 -5.56 -2.96 -12.90
C LEU A 134 -6.99 -3.30 -13.35
N LEU A 135 -7.27 -4.59 -13.55
CA LEU A 135 -8.53 -5.10 -14.07
C LEU A 135 -9.54 -5.45 -12.96
N SER A 136 -9.11 -5.39 -11.70
CA SER A 136 -9.87 -5.90 -10.55
C SER A 136 -10.99 -4.96 -10.09
N PHE A 137 -10.98 -3.70 -10.53
CA PHE A 137 -11.99 -2.68 -10.23
C PHE A 137 -12.36 -2.64 -8.74
N PHE A 138 -11.43 -2.20 -7.88
CA PHE A 138 -11.59 -2.23 -6.40
C PHE A 138 -11.84 -3.64 -5.84
N ASP A 139 -11.00 -4.61 -6.23
CA ASP A 139 -11.08 -6.01 -5.77
C ASP A 139 -12.40 -6.75 -6.11
N LEU A 140 -13.25 -6.18 -6.97
CA LEU A 140 -14.52 -6.80 -7.38
C LEU A 140 -14.34 -8.06 -8.25
N LEU A 141 -13.16 -8.31 -8.85
CA LEU A 141 -12.84 -9.61 -9.47
C LEU A 141 -12.75 -10.77 -8.46
N ASP A 142 -12.64 -10.51 -7.15
CA ASP A 142 -12.70 -11.58 -6.15
C ASP A 142 -14.08 -12.25 -6.10
N ILE A 143 -15.15 -11.54 -6.47
CA ILE A 143 -16.52 -12.05 -6.45
C ILE A 143 -16.71 -13.18 -7.49
N PRO A 144 -16.44 -12.99 -8.79
CA PRO A 144 -16.51 -14.08 -9.77
C PRO A 144 -15.50 -15.20 -9.48
N ARG A 145 -14.37 -14.89 -8.84
CA ARG A 145 -13.36 -15.88 -8.46
C ARG A 145 -13.85 -16.82 -7.36
N ARG A 146 -14.51 -16.29 -6.33
CA ARG A 146 -15.05 -17.04 -5.18
C ARG A 146 -16.36 -17.75 -5.50
N PHE A 147 -17.02 -17.38 -6.61
CA PHE A 147 -18.27 -18.00 -7.03
C PHE A 147 -18.04 -19.47 -7.43
N ASP A 148 -18.76 -20.37 -6.78
CA ASP A 148 -18.74 -21.80 -7.12
C ASP A 148 -19.77 -22.11 -8.20
N TRP A 149 -19.27 -22.29 -9.41
CA TRP A 149 -20.07 -22.64 -10.59
C TRP A 149 -20.72 -24.03 -10.51
N HIS A 150 -20.27 -24.90 -9.61
CA HIS A 150 -20.82 -26.25 -9.43
C HIS A 150 -21.85 -26.31 -8.30
N ASP A 151 -22.12 -25.22 -7.59
CA ASP A 151 -23.15 -25.19 -6.55
C ASP A 151 -24.56 -25.22 -7.19
N PRO A 152 -25.35 -26.29 -7.00
CA PRO A 152 -26.70 -26.38 -7.55
C PRO A 152 -27.66 -25.34 -6.96
N GLN A 153 -27.33 -24.74 -5.81
CA GLN A 153 -28.11 -23.68 -5.18
C GLN A 153 -27.76 -22.28 -5.70
N MET A 154 -26.74 -22.15 -6.57
CA MET A 154 -26.27 -20.89 -7.15
C MET A 154 -26.11 -19.77 -6.11
N LYS A 155 -25.61 -20.09 -4.92
CA LYS A 155 -25.48 -19.12 -3.83
C LYS A 155 -24.57 -17.98 -4.26
N GLY A 156 -25.08 -16.75 -4.17
CA GLY A 156 -24.34 -15.55 -4.56
C GLY A 156 -24.46 -15.16 -6.04
N PHE A 157 -25.25 -15.87 -6.85
CA PHE A 157 -25.44 -15.51 -8.27
C PHE A 157 -26.10 -14.13 -8.43
N GLY A 158 -27.07 -13.78 -7.57
CA GLY A 158 -27.68 -12.44 -7.58
C GLY A 158 -26.66 -11.33 -7.31
N LEU A 159 -25.72 -11.55 -6.38
CA LEU A 159 -24.63 -10.61 -6.10
C LEU A 159 -23.67 -10.51 -7.29
N LEU A 160 -23.31 -11.65 -7.89
CA LEU A 160 -22.47 -11.71 -9.08
C LEU A 160 -23.07 -10.91 -10.24
N LEU A 161 -24.38 -11.09 -10.51
CA LEU A 161 -25.10 -10.34 -11.54
C LEU A 161 -25.12 -8.84 -11.24
N LEU A 162 -25.49 -8.46 -10.02
CA LEU A 162 -25.55 -7.05 -9.61
C LEU A 162 -24.20 -6.37 -9.78
N VAL A 163 -23.13 -6.99 -9.28
CA VAL A 163 -21.76 -6.47 -9.40
C VAL A 163 -21.35 -6.38 -10.85
N THR A 164 -21.65 -7.40 -11.65
CA THR A 164 -21.30 -7.41 -13.07
C THR A 164 -22.01 -6.29 -13.82
N LEU A 165 -23.31 -6.08 -13.57
CA LEU A 165 -24.09 -5.00 -14.17
C LEU A 165 -23.57 -3.62 -13.74
N ALA A 166 -23.35 -3.43 -12.44
CA ALA A 166 -22.81 -2.18 -11.90
C ALA A 166 -21.41 -1.87 -12.46
N CYS A 167 -20.50 -2.85 -12.46
CA CYS A 167 -19.16 -2.72 -13.02
C CYS A 167 -19.20 -2.43 -14.52
N THR A 168 -20.10 -3.08 -15.27
CA THR A 168 -20.24 -2.85 -16.72
C THR A 168 -20.72 -1.42 -17.01
N ALA A 169 -21.69 -0.92 -16.24
CA ALA A 169 -22.22 0.43 -16.38
C ALA A 169 -21.21 1.51 -15.97
N MET A 170 -20.46 1.26 -14.89
CA MET A 170 -19.45 2.20 -14.37
C MET A 170 -18.05 1.99 -14.96
N ALA A 171 -17.88 0.98 -15.84
CA ALA A 171 -16.58 0.60 -16.38
C ALA A 171 -15.78 1.75 -16.99
N PRO A 172 -16.37 2.68 -17.77
CA PRO A 172 -15.60 3.78 -18.36
C PRO A 172 -15.00 4.71 -17.30
N MET A 173 -15.67 4.95 -16.18
CA MET A 173 -15.16 5.79 -15.11
C MET A 173 -14.13 5.05 -14.25
N ILE A 174 -14.45 3.81 -13.88
CA ILE A 174 -13.57 2.98 -13.03
C ILE A 174 -12.27 2.65 -13.77
N MET A 175 -12.31 2.39 -15.08
CA MET A 175 -11.14 2.07 -15.87
C MET A 175 -10.17 3.27 -15.95
N LEU A 176 -10.66 4.50 -16.15
CA LEU A 176 -9.79 5.68 -16.13
C LEU A 176 -9.08 5.83 -14.79
N PHE A 177 -9.83 5.67 -13.69
CA PHE A 177 -9.27 5.70 -12.35
C PHE A 177 -8.25 4.58 -12.14
N SER A 178 -8.57 3.34 -12.55
CA SER A 178 -7.70 2.16 -12.39
C SER A 178 -6.41 2.30 -13.19
N ILE A 179 -6.48 2.82 -14.42
CA ILE A 179 -5.30 3.13 -15.24
C ILE A 179 -4.47 4.23 -14.58
N ALA A 180 -5.08 5.31 -14.11
CA ALA A 180 -4.39 6.40 -13.44
C ALA A 180 -3.68 5.91 -12.17
N SER A 181 -4.35 5.12 -11.32
CA SER A 181 -3.76 4.51 -10.13
C SER A 181 -2.64 3.55 -10.49
N TRP A 182 -2.82 2.70 -11.52
CA TRP A 182 -1.79 1.75 -11.95
C TRP A 182 -0.54 2.46 -12.48
N ILE A 183 -0.71 3.51 -13.29
CA ILE A 183 0.39 4.39 -13.72
C ILE A 183 1.04 5.03 -12.50
N ALA A 184 0.25 5.55 -11.56
CA ALA A 184 0.80 6.16 -10.35
C ALA A 184 1.65 5.19 -9.53
N TYR A 185 1.19 3.96 -9.30
CA TYR A 185 2.00 2.95 -8.62
C TYR A 185 3.29 2.61 -9.36
N ARG A 186 3.29 2.64 -10.69
CA ARG A 186 4.47 2.38 -11.53
C ARG A 186 5.43 3.56 -11.60
N CYS A 187 4.92 4.78 -11.51
CA CYS A 187 5.69 6.02 -11.56
C CYS A 187 6.10 6.53 -10.17
N ASN A 188 5.54 5.98 -9.10
CA ASN A 188 5.92 6.28 -7.74
C ASN A 188 7.38 5.94 -7.47
N ARG A 189 8.00 6.74 -6.63
CA ARG A 189 9.44 6.66 -6.36
C ARG A 189 9.74 5.47 -5.46
N VAL A 190 10.84 4.81 -5.75
CA VAL A 190 11.46 3.85 -4.83
C VAL A 190 12.56 4.59 -4.07
N PRO A 191 12.50 4.67 -2.73
CA PRO A 191 13.55 5.27 -1.93
C PRO A 191 14.86 4.50 -2.15
N THR A 192 15.89 5.21 -2.61
CA THR A 192 17.23 4.65 -2.77
C THR A 192 17.97 4.70 -1.45
N TRP A 193 18.41 3.55 -0.95
CA TRP A 193 19.13 3.45 0.31
C TRP A 193 20.65 3.40 0.09
N PRO A 194 21.45 4.11 0.90
CA PRO A 194 22.90 3.92 0.91
C PRO A 194 23.29 2.47 1.22
N ALA A 195 24.25 1.91 0.49
CA ALA A 195 24.67 0.51 0.61
C ALA A 195 25.07 0.12 2.05
N GLN A 196 25.63 1.06 2.83
CA GLN A 196 25.96 0.83 4.23
C GLN A 196 24.72 0.56 5.09
N ILE A 197 23.62 1.28 4.86
CA ILE A 197 22.37 1.09 5.60
C ILE A 197 21.71 -0.23 5.18
N GLU A 198 21.76 -0.56 3.88
CA GLU A 198 21.27 -1.86 3.40
C GLU A 198 22.04 -3.04 4.01
N ALA A 199 23.36 -2.93 4.12
CA ALA A 199 24.20 -3.94 4.77
C ALA A 199 23.85 -4.09 6.25
N CYS A 200 23.74 -2.98 7.00
CA CYS A 200 23.37 -3.01 8.41
C CYS A 200 21.97 -3.63 8.62
N ALA A 201 21.00 -3.27 7.78
CA ALA A 201 19.68 -3.86 7.83
C ALA A 201 19.68 -5.36 7.49
N ALA A 202 20.51 -5.79 6.55
CA ALA A 202 20.65 -7.21 6.19
C ALA A 202 21.29 -8.03 7.32
N GLU A 203 22.31 -7.49 8.00
CA GLU A 203 22.95 -8.11 9.17
C GLU A 203 21.99 -8.28 10.35
N GLY A 204 21.06 -7.34 10.54
CA GLY A 204 19.98 -7.42 11.53
C GLY A 204 19.03 -8.60 11.36
N GLY A 205 19.07 -9.24 10.19
CA GLY A 205 18.08 -10.20 9.72
C GLY A 205 17.12 -9.50 8.77
N VAL A 206 16.87 -10.09 7.61
CA VAL A 206 15.95 -9.48 6.67
C VAL A 206 14.52 -9.72 7.16
N MET A 207 13.70 -8.66 7.28
CA MET A 207 12.24 -8.78 7.27
C MET A 207 11.78 -9.23 5.86
N ARG A 208 12.23 -10.40 5.42
CA ARG A 208 11.70 -11.06 4.22
C ARG A 208 10.41 -11.78 4.59
N PRO A 209 9.50 -11.97 3.63
CA PRO A 209 8.39 -12.89 3.82
C PRO A 209 8.97 -14.25 4.27
N PRO A 210 8.43 -14.86 5.34
CA PRO A 210 8.99 -16.09 5.89
C PRO A 210 8.98 -17.21 4.85
N ALA A 211 9.89 -18.18 4.99
CA ALA A 211 9.99 -19.30 4.07
C ALA A 211 8.64 -20.06 3.99
N GLY A 212 8.06 -20.13 2.79
CA GLY A 212 6.75 -20.73 2.53
C GLY A 212 5.57 -19.75 2.58
N ALA A 213 5.79 -18.45 2.85
CA ALA A 213 4.77 -17.43 2.67
C ALA A 213 4.49 -17.21 1.17
N HIS A 214 3.22 -17.14 0.80
CA HIS A 214 2.81 -16.90 -0.57
C HIS A 214 2.41 -15.43 -0.77
N SER A 215 2.75 -14.87 -1.93
CA SER A 215 2.26 -13.55 -2.30
C SER A 215 0.73 -13.58 -2.39
N GLN A 216 0.06 -12.58 -1.80
CA GLN A 216 -1.37 -12.33 -2.05
C GLN A 216 -1.63 -11.88 -3.48
N ARG A 217 -0.59 -11.65 -4.29
CA ARG A 217 -0.74 -11.36 -5.71
C ARG A 217 -1.35 -12.57 -6.41
N GLN A 218 -2.60 -12.40 -6.84
CA GLN A 218 -3.30 -13.45 -7.54
C GLN A 218 -3.11 -13.30 -9.06
N PRO A 219 -2.77 -14.38 -9.78
CA PRO A 219 -2.83 -14.36 -11.23
C PRO A 219 -4.30 -14.32 -11.68
N ILE A 220 -4.50 -13.82 -12.89
CA ILE A 220 -5.80 -13.90 -13.57
C ILE A 220 -6.11 -15.37 -13.80
N VAL A 221 -7.33 -15.78 -13.46
CA VAL A 221 -7.81 -17.14 -13.70
C VAL A 221 -8.86 -17.17 -14.80
N TRP A 222 -9.02 -18.31 -15.47
CA TRP A 222 -9.97 -18.46 -16.58
C TRP A 222 -11.41 -18.03 -16.24
N LYS A 223 -11.86 -18.26 -15.00
CA LYS A 223 -13.18 -17.84 -14.52
C LYS A 223 -13.38 -16.32 -14.52
N GLU A 224 -12.31 -15.53 -14.40
CA GLU A 224 -12.37 -14.07 -14.38
C GLU A 224 -12.44 -13.48 -15.81
N VAL A 225 -11.97 -14.22 -16.83
CA VAL A 225 -11.83 -13.73 -18.21
C VAL A 225 -13.12 -13.15 -18.80
N PRO A 226 -14.31 -13.78 -18.68
CA PRO A 226 -15.54 -13.22 -19.23
C PRO A 226 -15.91 -11.86 -18.62
N PHE A 227 -15.68 -11.69 -17.32
CA PHE A 227 -15.95 -10.44 -16.61
C PHE A 227 -14.97 -9.35 -17.01
N ILE A 228 -13.69 -9.70 -17.10
CA ILE A 228 -12.65 -8.80 -17.60
C ILE A 228 -13.01 -8.31 -19.00
N LEU A 229 -13.31 -9.22 -19.94
CA LEU A 229 -13.68 -8.87 -21.31
C LEU A 229 -14.94 -8.00 -21.37
N LEU A 230 -15.96 -8.31 -20.57
CA LEU A 230 -17.19 -7.52 -20.52
C LEU A 230 -16.94 -6.09 -20.00
N TRP A 231 -16.24 -5.96 -18.87
CA TRP A 231 -16.00 -4.66 -18.24
C TRP A 231 -15.06 -3.82 -19.10
N THR A 232 -13.96 -4.41 -19.56
CA THR A 232 -12.99 -3.72 -20.43
C THR A 232 -13.59 -3.36 -21.78
N GLY A 233 -14.37 -4.28 -22.38
CA GLY A 233 -15.08 -4.05 -23.62
C GLY A 233 -16.11 -2.92 -23.51
N SER A 234 -16.86 -2.86 -22.41
CA SER A 234 -17.79 -1.76 -22.13
C SER A 234 -17.09 -0.41 -22.05
N ALA A 235 -15.96 -0.33 -21.33
CA ALA A 235 -15.16 0.89 -21.24
C ALA A 235 -14.64 1.34 -22.62
N LEU A 236 -14.06 0.41 -23.38
CA LEU A 236 -13.55 0.69 -24.73
C LEU A 236 -14.67 1.13 -25.68
N ALA A 237 -15.81 0.44 -25.67
CA ALA A 237 -16.97 0.82 -26.48
C ALA A 237 -17.44 2.24 -26.15
N PHE A 238 -17.52 2.60 -24.87
CA PHE A 238 -17.86 3.96 -24.45
C PHE A 238 -16.82 4.99 -24.94
N TYR A 239 -15.52 4.72 -24.79
CA TYR A 239 -14.49 5.66 -25.24
C TYR A 239 -14.49 5.84 -26.76
N THR A 240 -14.67 4.77 -27.53
CA THR A 240 -14.78 4.86 -29.00
C THR A 240 -16.02 5.63 -29.43
N TRP A 241 -17.14 5.41 -28.74
CA TRP A 241 -18.37 6.18 -28.95
C TRP A 241 -18.13 7.66 -28.68
N VAL A 242 -17.56 8.04 -27.52
CA VAL A 242 -17.22 9.44 -27.20
C VAL A 242 -16.26 10.04 -28.23
N ALA A 243 -15.18 9.34 -28.60
CA ALA A 243 -14.21 9.81 -29.57
C ALA A 243 -14.83 10.10 -30.95
N SER A 244 -15.86 9.32 -31.35
CA SER A 244 -16.57 9.54 -32.62
C SER A 244 -17.31 10.89 -32.71
N TRP A 245 -17.56 11.56 -31.59
CA TRP A 245 -18.15 12.91 -31.56
C TRP A 245 -17.12 14.02 -31.83
N PHE A 246 -15.84 13.76 -31.54
CA PHE A 246 -14.74 14.73 -31.70
C PHE A 246 -13.97 14.57 -33.02
N LEU A 247 -14.15 13.44 -33.69
CA LEU A 247 -13.54 13.14 -35.00
C LEU A 247 -14.46 13.51 -36.19
N LYS A 248 -15.57 14.21 -35.92
CA LYS A 248 -16.43 14.84 -36.93
C LYS A 248 -16.12 16.33 -37.02
#